data_AF-A0AAX2UUK2-F1
#
_entry.id   AF-A0AAX2UUK2-F1
#
_cell.length_a   1.000
_cell.length_b   1.000
_cell.length_c   1.000
_cell.angle_alpha   90.00
_cell.angle_beta   90.00
_cell.angle_gamma   90.00
#
_symmetry.space_group_name_H-M   'P 1'
#
loop_
_entity.id
_entity.type
_entity.pdbx_description
1 polymer ?
#
loop_
_entity_poly.entity_id
_entity_poly.type
_entity_poly.pdbx_seq_one_letter_code
_entity_poly.pdbx_strand_id
1 'polypeptide(L)'
;MKRNITKNFIFRWFECGLSIEETANLCFVSVTEVTLWDEGKTMPEICKRVMRMASGRELPSIFERYWEGWRMSGYHLITPAGSQMTRQRLELIDIMGAEHFPRWKSPKVKHTGR
;
A
#
# COMPACT_ATOMS: atom_id res chain seq x y z
N MET A 1 9.00 19.08 25.80
CA MET A 1 9.22 17.62 25.64
C MET A 1 9.60 17.36 24.19
N LYS A 2 10.86 17.02 23.87
CA LYS A 2 11.26 16.67 22.49
C LYS A 2 10.67 15.30 22.16
N ARG A 3 9.64 15.24 21.32
CA ARG A 3 9.22 13.96 20.73
C ARG A 3 10.36 13.46 19.86
N ASN A 4 10.97 12.35 20.24
CA ASN A 4 11.96 11.70 19.39
C ASN A 4 11.19 11.01 18.27
N ILE A 5 11.29 11.52 17.04
CA ILE A 5 10.57 10.95 15.90
C ILE A 5 11.22 9.62 15.56
N THR A 6 10.51 8.52 15.79
CA THR A 6 10.99 7.17 15.48
C THR A 6 10.50 6.73 14.10
N LYS A 7 11.15 5.69 13.56
CA LYS A 7 10.74 5.06 12.30
C LYS A 7 9.31 4.50 12.38
N ASN A 8 8.92 3.98 13.54
CA ASN A 8 7.57 3.42 13.74
C ASN A 8 6.50 4.51 13.74
N PHE A 9 6.78 5.65 14.40
CA PHE A 9 5.87 6.80 14.37
C PHE A 9 5.67 7.30 12.93
N ILE A 10 6.76 7.47 12.17
CA ILE A 10 6.70 7.87 10.76
C ILE A 10 5.88 6.85 9.96
N PHE A 11 6.15 5.56 10.14
CA PHE A 11 5.45 4.50 9.43
C PHE A 11 3.94 4.50 9.73
N ARG A 12 3.54 4.51 10.99
CA ARG A 12 2.12 4.46 11.37
C ARG A 12 1.37 5.72 10.93
N TRP A 13 1.92 6.88 11.28
CA TRP A 13 1.23 8.16 11.10
C TRP A 13 1.39 8.75 9.70
N PHE A 14 2.62 8.87 9.22
CA PHE A 14 2.88 9.54 7.94
C PHE A 14 2.68 8.61 6.75
N GLU A 15 3.14 7.36 6.87
CA GLU A 15 3.02 6.42 5.76
C GLU A 15 1.64 5.76 5.68
N CYS A 16 1.17 5.17 6.79
CA CYS A 16 -0.11 4.45 6.83
C CYS A 16 -1.30 5.36 7.16
N GLY A 17 -1.09 6.56 7.70
CA GLY A 17 -2.19 7.50 7.99
C GLY A 17 -3.12 7.06 9.13
N LEU A 18 -2.66 6.16 10.01
CA LEU A 18 -3.48 5.58 11.08
C LEU A 18 -3.23 6.29 12.40
N SER A 19 -4.27 6.50 13.21
CA SER A 19 -4.16 6.93 14.61
C SER A 19 -3.62 5.81 15.51
N ILE A 20 -3.32 6.12 16.77
CA ILE A 20 -2.86 5.11 17.74
C ILE A 20 -4.00 4.13 18.03
N GLU A 21 -5.22 4.65 18.16
CA GLU A 21 -6.44 3.89 18.46
C GLU A 21 -6.84 2.99 17.28
N GLU A 22 -6.79 3.52 16.05
CA GLU A 22 -7.05 2.73 14.84
C GLU A 22 -6.03 1.59 14.71
N THR A 23 -4.76 1.88 14.97
CA THR A 23 -3.70 0.87 14.92
C THR A 23 -3.87 -0.21 16.00
N ALA A 24 -4.25 0.19 17.22
CA ALA A 24 -4.50 -0.72 18.33
C ALA A 24 -5.64 -1.70 18.01
N ASN A 25 -6.75 -1.17 17.49
CA ASN A 25 -7.88 -1.97 17.05
C ASN A 25 -7.52 -2.90 15.88
N LEU A 26 -6.82 -2.37 14.87
CA LEU A 26 -6.41 -3.12 13.69
C LEU A 26 -5.45 -4.27 14.02
N CYS A 27 -4.53 -4.06 14.95
CA CYS A 27 -3.51 -5.02 15.33
C CYS A 27 -3.90 -5.90 16.53
N PHE A 28 -5.09 -5.71 17.09
CA PHE A 28 -5.57 -6.38 18.31
C PHE A 28 -4.60 -6.26 19.50
N VAL A 29 -4.09 -5.05 19.72
CA VAL A 29 -3.18 -4.72 20.84
C VAL A 29 -3.72 -3.53 21.64
N SER A 30 -3.10 -3.21 22.77
CA SER A 30 -3.45 -2.02 23.55
C SER A 30 -2.90 -0.74 22.93
N VAL A 31 -3.54 0.40 23.21
CA VAL A 31 -3.05 1.75 22.85
C VAL A 31 -1.65 2.00 23.44
N THR A 32 -1.37 1.47 24.64
CA THR A 32 -0.06 1.53 25.28
C THR A 32 1.00 0.82 24.45
N GLU A 33 0.70 -0.37 23.91
CA GLU A 33 1.64 -1.12 23.07
C GLU A 33 1.99 -0.34 21.80
N VAL A 34 1.01 0.30 21.16
CA VAL A 34 1.24 1.14 19.98
C VAL A 34 2.07 2.37 20.33
N THR A 35 1.81 3.00 21.48
CA THR A 35 2.63 4.12 21.97
C THR A 35 4.08 3.71 22.18
N LEU A 36 4.32 2.53 22.75
CA LEU A 36 5.68 2.00 22.93
C LEU A 36 6.36 1.72 21.58
N TRP A 37 5.63 1.25 20.56
CA TRP A 37 6.19 1.11 19.21
C TRP A 37 6.62 2.47 18.66
N ASP A 38 5.80 3.50 18.80
CA ASP A 38 6.13 4.86 18.39
C ASP A 38 7.30 5.45 19.18
N GLU A 39 7.57 4.96 20.39
CA GLU A 39 8.75 5.32 21.20
C GLU A 39 10.02 4.52 20.84
N GLY A 40 9.90 3.53 19.95
CA GLY A 40 11.04 2.79 19.38
C GLY A 40 11.06 1.30 19.71
N LYS A 41 10.07 0.77 20.44
CA LYS A 41 9.92 -0.68 20.63
C LYS A 41 9.72 -1.37 19.28
N THR A 42 10.31 -2.54 19.10
CA THR A 42 10.17 -3.32 17.87
C THR A 42 8.71 -3.70 17.63
N MET A 43 8.18 -3.30 16.47
CA MET A 43 6.83 -3.64 16.03
C MET A 43 6.83 -4.98 15.27
N PRO A 44 5.90 -5.90 15.57
CA PRO A 44 5.79 -7.17 14.84
C PRO A 44 5.55 -6.98 13.34
N GLU A 45 6.22 -7.76 12.50
CA GLU A 45 6.10 -7.65 11.03
C GLU A 45 4.67 -7.91 10.53
N ILE A 46 3.91 -8.76 11.23
CA ILE A 46 2.50 -9.01 10.92
C ILE A 46 1.67 -7.72 11.09
N CYS A 47 1.89 -6.95 12.15
CA CYS A 47 1.19 -5.69 12.39
C CYS A 47 1.55 -4.66 11.30
N LYS A 48 2.82 -4.59 10.90
CA LYS A 48 3.24 -3.74 9.76
C LYS A 48 2.54 -4.11 8.47
N ARG A 49 2.41 -5.41 8.20
CA ARG A 49 1.72 -5.92 7.01
C ARG A 49 0.25 -5.55 7.02
N VAL A 50 -0.45 -5.79 8.12
CA VAL A 50 -1.88 -5.46 8.25
C VAL A 50 -2.11 -3.95 8.11
N MET A 51 -1.24 -3.10 8.68
CA MET A 51 -1.30 -1.64 8.48
C MET A 51 -1.11 -1.23 7.02
N ARG A 52 -0.16 -1.85 6.30
CA ARG A 52 -0.01 -1.59 4.85
C ARG A 52 -1.24 -2.00 4.07
N MET A 53 -1.85 -3.14 4.40
CA MET A 53 -3.08 -3.60 3.74
C MET A 53 -4.25 -2.65 4.01
N ALA A 54 -4.46 -2.26 5.27
CA ALA A 54 -5.53 -1.34 5.67
C ALA A 54 -5.37 0.07 5.05
N SER A 55 -4.13 0.54 4.90
CA SER A 55 -3.82 1.82 4.26
C SER A 55 -3.79 1.75 2.73
N GLY A 56 -4.18 0.62 2.13
CA GLY A 56 -4.19 0.43 0.68
C GLY A 56 -2.81 0.43 0.04
N ARG A 57 -1.75 0.20 0.81
CA ARG A 57 -0.36 0.14 0.32
C ARG A 57 0.08 -1.26 -0.11
N GLU A 58 -0.68 -2.29 0.28
CA GLU A 58 -0.45 -3.69 -0.08
C GLU A 58 -1.80 -4.36 -0.40
N LEU A 59 -1.87 -5.15 -1.47
CA LEU A 59 -3.07 -5.95 -1.77
C LEU A 59 -3.07 -7.23 -0.92
N PRO A 60 -4.22 -7.67 -0.39
CA PRO A 60 -4.30 -8.95 0.30
C PRO A 60 -3.98 -10.12 -0.65
N SER A 61 -3.02 -10.97 -0.26
CA SER A 61 -2.61 -12.15 -1.06
C SER A 61 -3.74 -13.18 -1.22
N ILE A 62 -4.75 -13.16 -0.34
CA ILE A 62 -5.92 -14.05 -0.46
C ILE A 62 -6.77 -13.79 -1.71
N PHE A 63 -6.61 -12.62 -2.36
CA PHE A 63 -7.34 -12.29 -3.59
C PHE A 63 -6.53 -12.56 -4.86
N GLU A 64 -5.48 -13.38 -4.79
CA GLU A 64 -4.59 -13.74 -5.91
C GLU A 64 -5.35 -14.07 -7.20
N ARG A 65 -6.47 -14.81 -7.14
CA ARG A 65 -7.25 -15.17 -8.33
C ARG A 65 -7.75 -13.97 -9.15
N TYR A 66 -8.09 -12.86 -8.50
CA TYR A 66 -8.65 -11.68 -9.16
C TYR A 66 -7.61 -10.57 -9.38
N TRP A 67 -6.56 -10.57 -8.55
CA TRP A 67 -5.53 -9.53 -8.54
C TRP A 67 -4.15 -10.07 -8.93
N GLU A 68 -4.09 -11.21 -9.62
CA GLU A 68 -2.82 -11.80 -10.06
C GLU A 68 -2.02 -10.79 -10.90
N GLY A 69 -0.78 -10.53 -10.49
CA GLY A 69 0.11 -9.56 -11.13
C GLY A 69 -0.22 -8.09 -10.85
N TRP A 70 -1.33 -7.79 -10.16
CA TRP A 70 -1.63 -6.45 -9.68
C TRP A 70 -0.91 -6.18 -8.36
N ARG A 71 -0.51 -4.93 -8.14
CA ARG A 71 0.15 -4.51 -6.91
C ARG A 71 -0.12 -3.05 -6.59
N MET A 72 -0.04 -2.68 -5.32
CA MET A 72 -0.03 -1.28 -4.91
C MET A 72 1.38 -0.69 -4.98
N SER A 73 1.49 0.58 -5.35
CA SER A 73 2.72 1.38 -5.30
C SER A 73 2.38 2.79 -4.81
N GLY A 74 2.55 3.02 -3.51
CA GLY A 74 2.03 4.21 -2.85
C GLY A 74 0.50 4.25 -2.97
N TYR A 75 -0.02 5.32 -3.55
CA TYR A 75 -1.47 5.53 -3.75
C TYR A 75 -1.99 5.04 -5.11
N HIS A 76 -1.18 4.24 -5.83
CA HIS A 76 -1.51 3.81 -7.19
C HIS A 76 -1.62 2.30 -7.28
N LEU A 77 -2.59 1.87 -8.05
CA LEU A 77 -2.74 0.48 -8.43
C LEU A 77 -1.93 0.23 -9.70
N ILE A 78 -1.08 -0.79 -9.71
CA ILE A 78 -0.23 -1.15 -10.83
C ILE A 78 -0.81 -2.39 -11.50
N THR A 79 -1.00 -2.33 -12.81
CA THR A 79 -1.48 -3.47 -13.61
C THR A 79 -0.39 -4.52 -13.81
N PRO A 80 -0.74 -5.76 -14.19
CA PRO A 80 0.24 -6.78 -14.57
C PRO A 80 1.16 -6.36 -15.73
N ALA A 81 0.71 -5.44 -16.58
CA ALA A 81 1.52 -4.88 -17.66
C ALA A 81 2.52 -3.79 -17.17
N GLY A 82 2.47 -3.43 -15.89
CA GLY A 82 3.30 -2.39 -15.28
C GLY A 82 2.73 -0.97 -15.41
N SER A 83 1.49 -0.82 -15.89
CA SER A 83 0.87 0.51 -16.02
C SER A 83 0.34 1.00 -14.68
N GLN A 84 0.56 2.29 -14.40
CA GLN A 84 0.05 2.94 -13.20
C GLN A 84 -1.38 3.43 -13.40
N MET A 85 -2.31 2.89 -12.61
CA MET A 85 -3.69 3.33 -12.49
C MET A 85 -3.75 4.38 -11.37
N THR A 86 -3.62 5.64 -11.76
CA THR A 86 -3.86 6.78 -10.86
C THR A 86 -5.36 7.01 -10.70
N ARG A 87 -5.74 7.78 -9.67
CA ARG A 87 -7.12 8.23 -9.50
C ARG A 87 -7.70 8.83 -10.78
N GLN A 88 -6.98 9.75 -11.43
CA GLN A 88 -7.45 10.43 -12.65
C GLN A 88 -7.63 9.44 -13.81
N ARG A 89 -6.75 8.44 -13.92
CA ARG A 89 -6.87 7.43 -14.96
C ARG A 89 -8.08 6.52 -14.73
N LEU A 90 -8.34 6.16 -13.48
CA LEU A 90 -9.53 5.39 -13.10
C LEU A 90 -10.81 6.18 -13.36
N GLU A 91 -10.85 7.46 -12.97
CA GLU A 91 -11.98 8.37 -13.26
C GLU A 91 -12.23 8.50 -14.76
N LEU A 92 -11.17 8.61 -15.57
CA LEU A 92 -11.32 8.71 -17.02
C LEU A 92 -11.87 7.41 -17.64
N ILE A 93 -11.42 6.25 -17.15
CA ILE A 93 -11.96 4.94 -17.58
C ILE A 93 -13.44 4.81 -17.19
N ASP A 94 -13.83 5.30 -16.01
CA ASP A 94 -15.22 5.29 -15.55
C ASP A 94 -16.12 6.19 -16.42
N ILE A 95 -15.66 7.40 -16.74
CA ILE A 95 -16.40 8.37 -17.55
C ILE A 95 -16.55 7.91 -19.01
N MET A 96 -15.47 7.40 -19.61
CA MET A 96 -15.44 7.11 -21.04
C MET A 96 -15.70 5.64 -21.37
N GLY A 97 -15.67 4.72 -20.42
CA GLY A 97 -15.73 3.28 -20.67
C GLY A 97 -14.36 2.65 -20.97
N ALA A 98 -14.20 1.38 -20.62
CA ALA A 98 -12.94 0.65 -20.76
C ALA A 98 -12.54 0.37 -22.21
N GLU A 99 -13.52 0.32 -23.12
CA GLU A 99 -13.34 0.11 -24.56
C GLU A 99 -12.54 1.23 -25.24
N HIS A 100 -12.57 2.44 -24.67
CA HIS A 100 -11.82 3.59 -25.16
C HIS A 100 -10.34 3.59 -24.71
N PHE A 101 -9.94 2.67 -23.82
CA PHE A 101 -8.57 2.56 -23.30
C PHE A 101 -7.93 1.22 -23.67
N PRO A 102 -7.30 1.10 -24.85
CA PRO A 102 -6.63 -0.13 -25.24
C PRO A 102 -5.56 -0.48 -24.21
N ARG A 103 -5.52 -1.77 -23.84
CA ARG A 103 -4.59 -2.31 -22.84
C ARG A 103 -3.16 -1.98 -23.26
N TRP A 104 -2.42 -1.28 -22.41
CA TRP A 104 -1.02 -0.95 -22.66
C TRP A 104 -0.22 -2.23 -22.90
N LYS A 105 0.40 -2.33 -24.08
CA LYS A 105 1.35 -3.38 -24.41
C LYS A 105 2.73 -2.80 -24.18
N SER A 106 3.37 -3.20 -23.08
CA SER A 106 4.75 -2.76 -22.80
C SER A 106 5.64 -3.04 -24.02
N PRO A 107 6.47 -2.08 -24.44
CA PRO A 107 7.47 -2.33 -25.47
C PRO A 107 8.28 -3.52 -24.99
N LYS A 108 8.22 -4.65 -25.71
CA LYS A 108 9.06 -5.81 -25.38
C LYS A 108 10.50 -5.32 -25.43
N VAL A 109 11.13 -5.13 -24.28
CA VAL A 109 12.57 -4.91 -24.21
C VAL A 109 13.17 -6.24 -24.67
N LYS A 110 13.50 -6.32 -25.96
CA LYS A 110 14.36 -7.39 -26.46
C LYS A 110 15.68 -7.19 -25.73
N HIS A 111 15.92 -7.97 -24.68
CA HIS A 111 17.27 -8.15 -24.18
C HIS A 111 18.03 -8.83 -25.32
N THR A 112 18.67 -8.04 -26.17
CA THR A 112 19.72 -8.52 -27.05
C THR A 112 20.88 -8.85 -26.13
N GLY A 113 20.96 -10.14 -25.74
CA GLY A 113 22.09 -10.65 -24.99
C GLY A 113 23.38 -10.32 -25.71
N ARG A 114 24.27 -9.64 -25.01
CA ARG A 114 25.69 -9.56 -25.30
C ARG A 114 26.43 -9.58 -23.97
#